data_AF-A0A519KSX5-F1
#
_entry.id   AF-A0A519KSX5-F1
#
_cell.length_a   1.000
_cell.length_b   1.000
_cell.length_c   1.000
_cell.angle_alpha   90.00
_cell.angle_beta   90.00
_cell.angle_gamma   90.00
#
_symmetry.space_group_name_H-M   'P 1'
#
loop_
_entity.id
_entity.type
_entity.pdbx_description
1 polymer ?
#
loop_
_entity_poly.entity_id
_entity_poly.type
_entity_poly.pdbx_seq_one_letter_code
_entity_poly.pdbx_strand_id
1 'polypeptide(L)'
;MIWINGSRFWLLFGVVALAIIGVWAIVADSNEPVSEPPVDPVAVYRSAARDAYEYALQESCEPDPRWERRTVLAAERRVLDGYGAGLERAALRFNFAVARADVELVMQRGQLGCWADDDPTFAEAHVEMAKRGLLRAVENLYRLEHAVPEAAPIDTIPTAVAADFRSKTRTLIEPLHPRCRLVSFQKDDRVLAASRERVRVFRSSLNDTGYALHFDIAESDAVFARSRGVVECAVSRSVPWQSVSAEYANAAAQQIAALSAIARPAAA
;
A
#
# COMPACT_ATOMS: atom_id res chain seq x y z
N MET A 1 -47.07 31.31 -63.81
CA MET A 1 -46.82 31.47 -62.35
C MET A 1 -46.42 30.10 -61.84
N ILE A 2 -45.14 29.94 -61.50
CA ILE A 2 -44.44 28.66 -61.43
C ILE A 2 -44.46 28.12 -59.99
N TRP A 3 -44.96 26.90 -59.83
CA TRP A 3 -44.79 26.04 -58.67
C TRP A 3 -43.39 25.39 -58.72
N ILE A 4 -42.58 25.49 -57.66
CA ILE A 4 -41.41 24.63 -57.47
C ILE A 4 -41.42 24.05 -56.05
N ASN A 5 -41.36 22.72 -56.05
CA ASN A 5 -41.36 21.79 -54.94
C ASN A 5 -40.24 22.03 -53.91
N GLY A 6 -40.64 22.15 -52.64
CA GLY A 6 -39.77 21.99 -51.48
C GLY A 6 -39.66 20.53 -51.10
N SER A 7 -38.60 19.83 -51.48
CA SER A 7 -38.35 18.45 -51.00
C SER A 7 -36.88 17.99 -51.07
N ARG A 8 -35.89 18.90 -51.10
CA ARG A 8 -34.47 18.48 -51.24
C ARG A 8 -33.47 19.11 -50.28
N PHE A 9 -33.91 19.93 -49.32
CA PHE A 9 -32.98 20.58 -48.39
C PHE A 9 -32.72 19.81 -47.08
N TRP A 10 -33.52 18.77 -46.80
CA TRP A 10 -33.47 18.07 -45.50
C TRP A 10 -32.61 16.79 -45.46
N LEU A 11 -32.00 16.38 -46.56
CA LEU A 11 -31.20 15.13 -46.60
C LEU A 11 -29.69 15.33 -46.47
N LEU A 12 -29.17 16.55 -46.60
CA LEU A 12 -27.73 16.81 -46.45
C LEU A 12 -27.31 17.23 -45.03
N PHE A 13 -28.23 17.77 -44.22
CA PHE A 13 -27.94 18.14 -42.82
C PHE A 13 -28.07 16.96 -41.84
N GLY A 14 -28.83 15.92 -42.18
CA GLY A 14 -28.99 14.72 -41.33
C GLY A 14 -27.74 13.84 -41.25
N VAL A 15 -26.91 13.81 -42.30
CA VAL A 15 -25.70 12.96 -42.34
C VAL A 15 -24.52 13.63 -41.65
N VAL A 16 -24.42 14.97 -41.68
CA VAL A 16 -23.33 15.71 -41.00
C VAL A 16 -23.56 15.79 -39.49
N ALA A 17 -24.82 15.86 -39.03
CA ALA A 17 -25.11 15.85 -37.59
C ALA A 17 -24.78 14.51 -36.91
N LEU A 18 -24.91 13.38 -37.63
CA LEU A 18 -24.52 12.05 -37.10
C LEU A 18 -23.00 11.83 -37.12
N ALA A 19 -22.26 12.48 -38.02
CA ALA A 19 -20.79 12.40 -38.03
C ALA A 19 -20.14 13.25 -36.93
N ILE A 20 -20.75 14.37 -36.52
CA ILE A 20 -20.21 15.22 -35.44
C ILE A 20 -20.54 14.64 -34.06
N ILE A 21 -21.67 13.96 -33.90
CA ILE A 21 -22.02 13.27 -32.64
C ILE A 21 -21.19 11.97 -32.48
N GLY A 22 -20.80 11.32 -33.58
CA GLY A 22 -19.94 10.12 -33.56
C GLY A 22 -18.47 10.36 -33.21
N VAL A 23 -17.95 11.58 -33.40
CA VAL A 23 -16.53 11.91 -33.09
C VAL A 23 -16.35 12.37 -31.63
N TRP A 24 -17.38 12.92 -30.99
CA TRP A 24 -17.34 13.23 -29.56
C TRP A 24 -17.63 12.04 -28.64
N ALA A 25 -18.11 10.92 -29.18
CA ALA A 25 -18.26 9.67 -28.44
C ALA A 25 -16.93 8.93 -28.17
N ILE A 26 -15.79 9.42 -28.66
CA ILE A 26 -14.46 8.83 -28.43
C ILE A 26 -13.69 9.54 -27.31
N VAL A 27 -14.21 10.64 -26.75
CA VAL A 27 -13.58 11.35 -25.61
C VAL A 27 -14.58 11.51 -24.46
N ALA A 28 -15.43 10.51 -24.25
CA ALA A 28 -15.88 10.22 -22.89
C ALA A 28 -14.68 9.58 -22.17
N ASP A 29 -13.79 10.45 -21.70
CA ASP A 29 -12.69 10.17 -20.78
C ASP A 29 -13.32 9.75 -19.45
N SER A 30 -13.94 8.56 -19.43
CA SER A 30 -14.25 7.87 -18.19
C SER A 30 -12.93 7.39 -17.62
N ASN A 31 -12.21 8.32 -16.99
CA ASN A 31 -11.41 8.03 -15.80
C ASN A 31 -12.37 7.52 -14.71
N GLU A 32 -13.13 6.46 -14.97
CA GLU A 32 -13.68 5.69 -13.86
C GLU A 32 -12.44 5.14 -13.15
N PRO A 33 -12.12 5.64 -11.95
CA PRO A 33 -11.06 5.04 -11.19
C PRO A 33 -11.45 3.57 -11.04
N VAL A 34 -10.51 2.66 -11.26
CA VAL A 34 -10.65 1.32 -10.70
C VAL A 34 -11.01 1.55 -9.23
N SER A 35 -12.24 1.22 -8.84
CA SER A 35 -12.68 1.43 -7.47
C SER A 35 -11.70 0.64 -6.62
N GLU A 36 -10.84 1.34 -5.86
CA GLU A 36 -9.93 0.64 -4.97
C GLU A 36 -10.77 -0.26 -4.06
N PRO A 37 -10.29 -1.48 -3.75
CA PRO A 37 -11.01 -2.33 -2.81
C PRO A 37 -11.22 -1.56 -1.51
N PRO A 38 -12.34 -1.78 -0.81
CA PRO A 38 -12.61 -1.11 0.45
C PRO A 38 -11.46 -1.36 1.42
N VAL A 39 -11.11 -0.33 2.20
CA VAL A 39 -10.09 -0.43 3.24
C VAL A 39 -10.50 -1.49 4.26
N ASP A 40 -9.64 -2.49 4.45
CA ASP A 40 -9.76 -3.48 5.52
C ASP A 40 -9.55 -2.80 6.88
N PRO A 41 -10.54 -2.81 7.80
CA PRO A 41 -10.38 -2.24 9.13
C PRO A 41 -9.23 -2.87 9.93
N VAL A 42 -8.87 -4.13 9.66
CA VAL A 42 -7.73 -4.79 10.31
C VAL A 42 -6.40 -4.20 9.82
N ALA A 43 -6.32 -3.73 8.57
CA ALA A 43 -5.16 -3.00 8.06
C ALA A 43 -4.97 -1.65 8.77
N VAL A 44 -6.08 -0.99 9.14
CA VAL A 44 -6.05 0.24 9.96
C VAL A 44 -5.44 -0.05 11.33
N TYR A 45 -5.86 -1.15 11.98
CA TYR A 45 -5.29 -1.61 13.25
C TYR A 45 -3.79 -1.93 13.13
N ARG A 46 -3.37 -2.69 12.10
CA ARG A 46 -1.96 -3.00 11.85
C ARG A 46 -1.14 -1.74 11.60
N SER A 47 -1.66 -0.76 10.87
CA SER A 47 -0.96 0.52 10.66
C SER A 47 -0.80 1.31 11.95
N ALA A 48 -1.83 1.40 12.81
CA ALA A 48 -1.70 2.06 14.10
C ALA A 48 -0.65 1.37 14.99
N ALA A 49 -0.57 0.03 14.92
CA ALA A 49 0.46 -0.73 15.63
C ALA A 49 1.86 -0.44 15.09
N ARG A 50 2.03 -0.34 13.76
CA ARG A 50 3.30 0.08 13.14
C ARG A 50 3.70 1.47 13.61
N ASP A 51 2.79 2.45 13.52
CA ASP A 51 3.05 3.82 13.97
C ASP A 51 3.53 3.83 15.44
N ALA A 52 2.90 3.05 16.32
CA ALA A 52 3.31 2.93 17.73
C ALA A 52 4.74 2.37 17.88
N TYR A 53 5.07 1.30 17.15
CA TYR A 53 6.42 0.71 17.16
C TYR A 53 7.47 1.62 16.51
N GLU A 54 7.14 2.35 15.44
CA GLU A 54 8.04 3.29 14.79
C GLU A 54 8.39 4.44 15.74
N TYR A 55 7.40 5.09 16.37
CA TYR A 55 7.67 6.12 17.39
C TYR A 55 8.48 5.57 18.56
N ALA A 56 8.20 4.34 18.99
CA ALA A 56 8.90 3.69 20.09
C ALA A 56 10.37 3.39 19.74
N LEU A 57 10.64 2.85 18.54
CA LEU A 57 11.91 2.21 18.21
C LEU A 57 12.83 3.05 17.32
N GLN A 58 12.32 4.02 16.56
CA GLN A 58 13.16 4.85 15.70
C GLN A 58 14.15 5.67 16.53
N GLU A 59 15.42 5.58 16.18
CA GLU A 59 16.53 6.21 16.89
C GLU A 59 16.92 7.56 16.28
N SER A 60 17.76 8.31 16.99
CA SER A 60 18.40 9.53 16.50
C SER A 60 19.58 9.18 15.61
N CYS A 61 19.82 9.94 14.54
CA CYS A 61 20.99 9.75 13.68
C CYS A 61 22.29 10.08 14.42
N GLU A 62 22.24 11.16 15.20
CA GLU A 62 23.31 11.64 16.06
C GLU A 62 22.73 11.83 17.47
N PRO A 63 22.87 10.82 18.36
CA PRO A 63 22.22 10.88 19.66
C PRO A 63 22.92 11.89 20.58
N ASP A 64 22.21 12.96 20.99
CA ASP A 64 22.56 13.72 22.19
C ASP A 64 22.25 12.82 23.41
N PRO A 65 23.23 12.53 24.29
CA PRO A 65 23.01 11.68 25.47
C PRO A 65 21.85 12.12 26.37
N ARG A 66 21.52 13.43 26.40
CA ARG A 66 20.39 13.97 27.17
C ARG A 66 19.04 13.58 26.58
N TRP A 67 18.99 13.36 25.26
CA TRP A 67 17.78 13.06 24.50
C TRP A 67 17.81 11.65 23.91
N GLU A 68 18.66 10.77 24.45
CA GLU A 68 18.73 9.37 24.02
C GLU A 68 17.34 8.73 24.10
N ARG A 69 16.73 8.52 22.94
CA ARG A 69 15.31 8.19 22.78
C ARG A 69 14.90 6.95 23.57
N ARG A 70 15.79 5.95 23.64
CA ARG A 70 15.58 4.72 24.42
C ARG A 70 15.34 5.01 25.90
N THR A 71 16.05 5.99 26.45
CA THR A 71 15.99 6.37 27.85
C THR A 71 14.79 7.30 28.10
N VAL A 72 14.61 8.33 27.27
CA VAL A 72 13.55 9.33 27.49
C VAL A 72 12.15 8.82 27.17
N LEU A 73 11.99 7.86 26.24
CA LEU A 73 10.70 7.23 25.91
C LEU A 73 10.43 5.94 26.70
N ALA A 74 11.23 5.64 27.74
CA ALA A 74 11.11 4.37 28.46
C ALA A 74 9.73 4.19 29.14
N ALA A 75 9.11 5.28 29.61
CA ALA A 75 7.77 5.21 30.21
C ALA A 75 6.70 4.90 29.16
N GLU A 76 6.76 5.54 28.01
CA GLU A 76 5.85 5.34 26.89
C GLU A 76 6.01 3.96 26.26
N ARG A 77 7.24 3.46 26.13
CA ARG A 77 7.50 2.08 25.70
C ARG A 77 6.82 1.06 26.62
N ARG A 78 6.83 1.28 27.94
CA ARG A 78 6.09 0.42 28.89
C ARG A 78 4.57 0.45 28.67
N VAL A 79 4.01 1.54 28.16
CA VAL A 79 2.58 1.61 27.80
C VAL A 79 2.30 0.71 26.59
N LEU A 80 3.15 0.76 25.56
CA LEU A 80 3.03 -0.13 24.40
C LEU A 80 3.24 -1.60 24.77
N ASP A 81 4.23 -1.90 25.61
CA ASP A 81 4.47 -3.26 26.12
C ASP A 81 3.29 -3.77 26.96
N GLY A 82 2.74 -2.91 27.82
CA GLY A 82 1.55 -3.21 28.63
C GLY A 82 0.31 -3.47 27.78
N TYR A 83 0.11 -2.68 26.72
CA TYR A 83 -0.94 -2.92 25.72
C TYR A 83 -0.79 -4.32 25.12
N GLY A 84 0.38 -4.64 24.57
CA GLY A 84 0.65 -5.93 23.93
C GLY A 84 0.48 -7.13 24.88
N ALA A 85 0.93 -6.99 26.13
CA ALA A 85 0.80 -8.03 27.15
C ALA A 85 -0.65 -8.24 27.61
N GLY A 86 -1.47 -7.19 27.60
CA GLY A 86 -2.89 -7.22 27.98
C GLY A 86 -3.84 -7.75 26.90
N LEU A 87 -3.35 -8.05 25.69
CA LEU A 87 -4.20 -8.54 24.60
C LEU A 87 -4.67 -9.97 24.86
N GLU A 88 -5.95 -10.16 25.19
CA GLU A 88 -6.55 -11.47 25.43
C GLU A 88 -7.00 -12.20 24.15
N ARG A 89 -7.39 -11.45 23.10
CA ARG A 89 -7.87 -12.02 21.84
C ARG A 89 -6.71 -12.40 20.93
N ALA A 90 -6.72 -13.65 20.45
CA ALA A 90 -5.64 -14.19 19.62
C ALA A 90 -5.43 -13.40 18.32
N ALA A 91 -6.51 -12.93 17.68
CA ALA A 91 -6.41 -12.15 16.46
C ALA A 91 -5.76 -10.77 16.66
N LEU A 92 -6.01 -10.11 17.81
CA LEU A 92 -5.34 -8.86 18.17
C LEU A 92 -3.85 -9.09 18.35
N ARG A 93 -3.47 -10.11 19.16
CA ARG A 93 -2.06 -10.49 19.35
C ARG A 93 -1.36 -10.79 18.04
N PHE A 94 -2.01 -11.54 17.14
CA PHE A 94 -1.48 -11.86 15.82
C PHE A 94 -1.20 -10.60 15.01
N ASN A 95 -2.18 -9.69 14.84
CA ASN A 95 -2.01 -8.49 14.04
C ASN A 95 -1.02 -7.49 14.65
N PHE A 96 -0.97 -7.40 15.98
CA PHE A 96 0.00 -6.60 16.70
C PHE A 96 1.44 -7.14 16.53
N ALA A 97 1.61 -8.46 16.57
CA ALA A 97 2.90 -9.12 16.29
C ALA A 97 3.34 -8.98 14.82
N VAL A 98 2.41 -9.04 13.87
CA VAL A 98 2.66 -8.78 12.45
C VAL A 98 3.22 -7.36 12.25
N ALA A 99 2.57 -6.35 12.85
CA ALA A 99 3.01 -4.97 12.78
C ALA A 99 4.40 -4.77 13.38
N ARG A 100 4.65 -5.35 14.56
CA ARG A 100 5.97 -5.35 15.21
C ARG A 100 7.06 -5.93 14.31
N ALA A 101 6.84 -7.13 13.77
CA ALA A 101 7.81 -7.83 12.94
C ALA A 101 8.13 -7.06 11.64
N ASP A 102 7.12 -6.38 11.08
CA ASP A 102 7.32 -5.51 9.91
C ASP A 102 8.27 -4.34 10.24
N VAL A 103 8.07 -3.66 11.38
CA VAL A 103 8.94 -2.54 11.81
C VAL A 103 10.35 -3.03 12.14
N GLU A 104 10.47 -4.15 12.88
CA GLU A 104 11.78 -4.74 13.21
C GLU A 104 12.58 -5.11 11.94
N LEU A 105 11.93 -5.65 10.91
CA LEU A 105 12.58 -5.92 9.62
C LEU A 105 13.08 -4.65 8.94
N VAL A 106 12.25 -3.60 8.92
CA VAL A 106 12.59 -2.31 8.31
C VAL A 106 13.78 -1.67 9.04
N MET A 107 13.84 -1.77 10.37
CA MET A 107 14.99 -1.35 11.17
C MET A 107 16.25 -2.15 10.85
N GLN A 108 16.17 -3.48 10.82
CA GLN A 108 17.31 -4.35 10.48
C GLN A 108 17.89 -4.05 9.10
N ARG A 109 17.06 -3.55 8.17
CA ARG A 109 17.46 -3.13 6.81
C ARG A 109 17.97 -1.70 6.73
N GLY A 110 17.95 -0.93 7.82
CA GLY A 110 18.28 0.49 7.82
C GLY A 110 17.28 1.36 7.04
N GLN A 111 16.04 0.87 6.85
CA GLN A 111 15.02 1.53 6.03
C GLN A 111 14.07 2.42 6.84
N LEU A 112 14.05 2.31 8.18
CA LEU A 112 13.25 3.19 9.04
C LEU A 112 13.82 4.62 9.06
N GLY A 113 15.08 4.78 8.67
CA GLY A 113 15.83 6.02 8.87
C GLY A 113 16.04 6.31 10.35
N CYS A 114 16.39 7.56 10.64
CA CYS A 114 16.61 8.06 11.98
C CYS A 114 16.19 9.54 12.06
N TRP A 115 15.97 10.04 13.27
CA TRP A 115 15.65 11.45 13.51
C TRP A 115 16.92 12.30 13.50
N ALA A 116 16.88 13.43 12.79
CA ALA A 116 17.94 14.43 12.84
C ALA A 116 17.81 15.24 14.14
N ASP A 117 18.52 14.81 15.17
CA ASP A 117 18.49 15.35 16.54
C ASP A 117 19.82 16.02 16.92
N ASP A 118 20.55 16.54 15.92
CA ASP A 118 21.84 17.23 16.06
C ASP A 118 21.71 18.59 16.77
N ASP A 119 20.57 19.27 16.64
CA ASP A 119 20.21 20.45 17.43
C ASP A 119 19.38 20.05 18.66
N PRO A 120 19.79 20.43 19.89
CA PRO A 120 19.04 20.11 21.12
C PRO A 120 17.57 20.57 21.14
N THR A 121 17.25 21.66 20.45
CA THR A 121 15.88 22.21 20.34
C THR A 121 15.01 21.31 19.46
N PHE A 122 15.57 20.83 18.35
CA PHE A 122 14.87 19.87 17.48
C PHE A 122 14.77 18.50 18.14
N ALA A 123 15.83 18.05 18.83
CA ALA A 123 15.84 16.80 19.58
C ALA A 123 14.70 16.73 20.61
N GLU A 124 14.54 17.78 21.43
CA GLU A 124 13.44 17.88 22.40
C GLU A 124 12.07 17.81 21.70
N ALA A 125 11.89 18.58 20.63
CA ALA A 125 10.63 18.61 19.88
C ALA A 125 10.30 17.24 19.24
N HIS A 126 11.29 16.53 18.71
CA HIS A 126 11.14 15.19 18.12
C HIS A 126 10.85 14.12 19.18
N VAL A 127 11.45 14.22 20.37
CA VAL A 127 11.11 13.35 21.51
C VAL A 127 9.66 13.57 21.93
N GLU A 128 9.24 14.83 22.10
CA GLU A 128 7.87 15.15 22.49
C GLU A 128 6.84 14.75 21.41
N MET A 129 7.19 14.90 20.14
CA MET A 129 6.39 14.38 19.03
C MET A 129 6.26 12.86 19.09
N ALA A 130 7.36 12.14 19.32
CA ALA A 130 7.35 10.69 19.40
C ALA A 130 6.55 10.17 20.59
N LYS A 131 6.68 10.82 21.75
CA LYS A 131 5.87 10.54 22.94
C LYS A 131 4.38 10.69 22.65
N ARG A 132 3.95 11.84 22.12
CA ARG A 132 2.54 12.06 21.77
C ARG A 132 2.04 11.12 20.68
N GLY A 133 2.89 10.85 19.68
CA GLY A 133 2.62 9.94 18.58
C GLY A 133 2.37 8.52 19.07
N LEU A 134 3.26 7.99 19.91
CA LEU A 134 3.15 6.67 20.52
C LEU A 134 1.86 6.55 21.35
N LEU A 135 1.62 7.49 22.27
CA LEU A 135 0.43 7.44 23.14
C LEU A 135 -0.87 7.50 22.33
N ARG A 136 -0.94 8.37 21.32
CA ARG A 136 -2.10 8.44 20.40
C ARG A 136 -2.26 7.16 19.59
N ALA A 137 -1.16 6.56 19.12
CA ALA A 137 -1.22 5.31 18.39
C ALA A 137 -1.76 4.17 19.26
N VAL A 138 -1.34 4.07 20.54
CA VAL A 138 -1.89 3.10 21.50
C VAL A 138 -3.36 3.37 21.81
N GLU A 139 -3.77 4.62 22.00
CA GLU A 139 -5.19 4.98 22.17
C GLU A 139 -6.02 4.54 20.95
N ASN A 140 -5.51 4.76 19.74
CA ASN A 140 -6.15 4.31 18.51
C ASN A 140 -6.24 2.78 18.44
N LEU A 141 -5.24 2.05 18.93
CA LEU A 141 -5.29 0.58 18.97
C LEU A 141 -6.48 0.10 19.81
N TYR A 142 -6.67 0.62 21.03
CA TYR A 142 -7.85 0.30 21.86
C TYR A 142 -9.16 0.59 21.13
N ARG A 143 -9.25 1.73 20.44
CA ARG A 143 -10.45 2.08 19.67
C ARG A 143 -10.71 1.12 18.52
N LEU A 144 -9.68 0.56 17.90
CA LEU A 144 -9.78 -0.26 16.70
C LEU A 144 -9.97 -1.76 16.99
N GLU A 145 -9.89 -2.20 18.26
CA GLU A 145 -9.97 -3.63 18.60
C GLU A 145 -11.27 -4.31 18.16
N HIS A 146 -12.38 -3.58 18.17
CA HIS A 146 -13.68 -4.07 17.71
C HIS A 146 -13.71 -4.38 16.22
N ALA A 147 -12.81 -3.78 15.44
CA ALA A 147 -12.72 -3.96 14.00
C ALA A 147 -11.88 -5.17 13.60
N VAL A 148 -11.11 -5.73 14.54
CA VAL A 148 -10.38 -6.98 14.33
C VAL A 148 -11.32 -8.16 14.61
N PRO A 149 -11.38 -9.20 13.76
CA PRO A 149 -12.21 -10.38 14.01
C PRO A 149 -11.75 -11.14 15.26
N GLU A 150 -12.63 -11.98 15.84
CA GLU A 150 -12.28 -12.76 17.04
C GLU A 150 -11.29 -13.88 16.76
N ALA A 151 -11.51 -14.64 15.68
CA ALA A 151 -10.67 -15.77 15.30
C ALA A 151 -9.32 -15.29 14.76
N ALA A 152 -8.24 -15.82 15.32
CA ALA A 152 -6.91 -15.64 14.74
C ALA A 152 -6.77 -16.52 13.49
N PRO A 153 -6.09 -16.05 12.44
CA PRO A 153 -5.70 -16.92 11.35
C PRO A 153 -4.66 -17.94 11.83
N ILE A 154 -4.60 -19.09 11.14
CA ILE A 154 -3.54 -20.07 11.35
C ILE A 154 -2.30 -19.58 10.59
N ASP A 155 -1.25 -19.22 11.31
CA ASP A 155 0.04 -18.86 10.71
C ASP A 155 1.05 -19.99 10.91
N THR A 156 1.59 -20.49 9.80
CA THR A 156 2.56 -21.59 9.77
C THR A 156 3.96 -21.11 9.38
N ILE A 157 4.14 -19.82 9.07
CA ILE A 157 5.39 -19.27 8.58
C ILE A 157 6.17 -18.61 9.72
N PRO A 158 7.48 -18.87 9.87
CA PRO A 158 8.30 -18.18 10.86
C PRO A 158 8.23 -16.66 10.71
N THR A 159 8.10 -15.94 11.83
CA THR A 159 7.81 -14.49 11.86
C THR A 159 8.75 -13.64 10.99
N ALA A 160 10.06 -13.89 11.04
CA ALA A 160 11.04 -13.14 10.24
C ALA A 160 10.89 -13.40 8.73
N VAL A 161 10.59 -14.64 8.34
CA VAL A 161 10.36 -15.04 6.94
C VAL A 161 9.05 -14.42 6.43
N ALA A 162 8.01 -14.44 7.26
CA ALA A 162 6.73 -13.83 6.96
C ALA A 162 6.84 -12.31 6.78
N ALA A 163 7.58 -11.62 7.65
CA ALA A 163 7.82 -10.18 7.53
C ALA A 163 8.56 -9.84 6.22
N ASP A 164 9.59 -10.60 5.85
CA ASP A 164 10.29 -10.39 4.59
C ASP A 164 9.38 -10.61 3.37
N PHE A 165 8.61 -11.70 3.40
CA PHE A 165 7.64 -11.98 2.35
C PHE A 165 6.61 -10.86 2.20
N ARG A 166 6.05 -10.34 3.31
CA ARG A 166 5.11 -9.21 3.29
C ARG A 166 5.75 -7.93 2.74
N SER A 167 6.97 -7.61 3.16
CA SER A 167 7.73 -6.46 2.66
C SER A 167 7.89 -6.50 1.14
N LYS A 168 8.36 -7.64 0.61
CA LYS A 168 8.53 -7.83 -0.85
C LYS A 168 7.19 -7.88 -1.60
N THR A 169 6.15 -8.43 -0.99
CA THR A 169 4.81 -8.43 -1.57
C THR A 169 4.24 -7.02 -1.71
N ARG A 170 4.45 -6.14 -0.70
CA ARG A 170 4.09 -4.71 -0.83
C ARG A 170 4.82 -4.05 -2.00
N THR A 171 6.12 -4.32 -2.18
CA THR A 171 6.90 -3.84 -3.35
C THR A 171 6.39 -4.37 -4.69
N LEU A 172 5.86 -5.60 -4.72
CA LEU A 172 5.24 -6.18 -5.91
C LEU A 172 3.89 -5.52 -6.25
N ILE A 173 3.05 -5.26 -5.25
CA ILE A 173 1.67 -4.80 -5.45
C ILE A 173 1.59 -3.30 -5.72
N GLU A 174 2.38 -2.49 -5.01
CA GLU A 174 2.25 -1.03 -5.07
C GLU A 174 2.33 -0.44 -6.49
N PRO A 175 3.26 -0.88 -7.36
CA PRO A 175 3.33 -0.37 -8.74
C PRO A 175 2.14 -0.75 -9.63
N LEU A 176 1.28 -1.69 -9.23
CA LEU A 176 0.11 -2.13 -10.01
C LEU A 176 -1.10 -1.19 -9.86
N HIS A 177 -1.03 -0.27 -8.91
CA HIS A 177 -2.06 0.71 -8.57
C HIS A 177 -1.47 2.12 -8.59
N PRO A 178 -0.97 2.58 -9.74
CA PRO A 178 -0.36 3.90 -9.82
C PRO A 178 -1.42 4.97 -9.53
N ARG A 179 -1.11 5.89 -8.61
CA ARG A 179 -1.95 7.06 -8.35
C ARG A 179 -1.84 8.13 -9.44
N CYS A 180 -0.84 8.01 -10.31
CA CYS A 180 -0.56 8.93 -11.40
C CYS A 180 -0.51 8.19 -12.73
N ARG A 181 -1.02 8.84 -13.78
CA ARG A 181 -1.05 8.28 -15.13
C ARG A 181 0.36 7.94 -15.63
N LEU A 182 0.57 6.70 -16.07
CA LEU A 182 1.88 6.23 -16.51
C LEU A 182 2.27 6.78 -17.88
N VAL A 183 1.31 6.79 -18.82
CA VAL A 183 1.51 7.23 -20.22
C VAL A 183 0.36 8.08 -20.71
N SER A 184 0.65 9.07 -21.55
CA SER A 184 -0.32 10.08 -21.99
C SER A 184 -1.42 9.54 -22.92
N PHE A 185 -1.17 8.46 -23.66
CA PHE A 185 -2.05 7.99 -24.74
C PHE A 185 -2.78 6.66 -24.45
N GLN A 186 -2.66 6.11 -23.24
CA GLN A 186 -3.31 4.85 -22.86
C GLN A 186 -3.75 4.88 -21.39
N LYS A 187 -4.87 4.21 -21.08
CA LYS A 187 -5.32 3.98 -19.69
C LYS A 187 -4.40 2.98 -18.99
N ASP A 188 -4.05 3.24 -17.72
CA ASP A 188 -3.12 2.43 -16.94
C ASP A 188 -3.57 0.97 -16.79
N ASP A 189 -4.88 0.69 -16.77
CA ASP A 189 -5.39 -0.68 -16.74
C ASP A 189 -4.91 -1.53 -17.91
N ARG A 190 -4.83 -0.92 -19.10
CA ARG A 190 -4.31 -1.62 -20.28
C ARG A 190 -2.79 -1.71 -20.25
N VAL A 191 -2.11 -0.70 -19.71
CA VAL A 191 -0.65 -0.72 -19.54
C VAL A 191 -0.24 -1.84 -18.57
N LEU A 192 -0.98 -2.00 -17.48
CA LEU A 192 -0.64 -2.89 -16.36
C LEU A 192 -1.30 -4.26 -16.43
N ALA A 193 -2.17 -4.52 -17.41
CA ALA A 193 -2.91 -5.79 -17.55
C ALA A 193 -2.01 -7.03 -17.44
N ALA A 194 -0.87 -7.03 -18.13
CA ALA A 194 0.08 -8.15 -18.11
C ALA A 194 0.71 -8.37 -16.72
N SER A 195 1.08 -7.29 -16.02
CA SER A 195 1.65 -7.36 -14.67
C SER A 195 0.62 -7.83 -13.65
N ARG A 196 -0.60 -7.28 -13.71
CA ARG A 196 -1.72 -7.68 -12.84
C ARG A 196 -2.08 -9.15 -13.02
N GLU A 197 -2.11 -9.64 -14.25
CA GLU A 197 -2.36 -11.05 -14.52
C GLU A 197 -1.28 -11.96 -13.92
N ARG A 198 0.01 -11.58 -14.03
CA ARG A 198 1.10 -12.33 -13.39
C ARG A 198 0.94 -12.39 -11.87
N VAL A 199 0.60 -11.26 -11.24
CA VAL A 199 0.39 -11.20 -9.79
C VAL A 199 -0.83 -12.03 -9.38
N ARG A 200 -1.92 -11.99 -10.16
CA ARG A 200 -3.12 -12.82 -9.94
C ARG A 200 -2.80 -14.32 -9.99
N VAL A 201 -2.05 -14.76 -11.01
CA VAL A 201 -1.61 -16.15 -11.15
C VAL A 201 -0.68 -16.54 -9.98
N PHE A 202 0.27 -15.67 -9.62
CA PHE A 202 1.13 -15.90 -8.46
C PHE A 202 0.32 -16.05 -7.17
N ARG A 203 -0.61 -15.12 -6.87
CA ARG A 203 -1.47 -15.21 -5.69
C ARG A 203 -2.27 -16.50 -5.65
N SER A 204 -2.78 -16.95 -6.81
CA SER A 204 -3.50 -18.23 -6.91
C SER A 204 -2.59 -19.43 -6.64
N SER A 205 -1.31 -19.37 -7.03
CA SER A 205 -0.33 -20.42 -6.74
C SER A 205 0.04 -20.54 -5.26
N LEU A 206 -0.22 -19.50 -4.47
CA LEU A 206 -0.02 -19.51 -3.02
C LEU A 206 -1.19 -20.14 -2.26
N ASN A 207 -2.30 -20.45 -2.93
CA ASN A 207 -3.44 -21.09 -2.30
C ASN A 207 -3.00 -22.37 -1.56
N ASP A 208 -3.64 -22.65 -0.43
CA ASP A 208 -3.34 -23.78 0.45
C ASP A 208 -1.94 -23.74 1.11
N THR A 209 -1.20 -22.63 0.98
CA THR A 209 0.04 -22.39 1.71
C THR A 209 -0.15 -21.33 2.80
N GLY A 210 0.74 -21.33 3.82
CA GLY A 210 0.78 -20.25 4.81
C GLY A 210 1.11 -18.87 4.22
N TYR A 211 1.69 -18.81 3.01
CA TYR A 211 2.04 -17.56 2.35
C TYR A 211 0.84 -16.82 1.73
N ALA A 212 -0.29 -17.50 1.49
CA ALA A 212 -1.52 -16.84 1.04
C ALA A 212 -2.00 -15.79 2.05
N LEU A 213 -2.00 -16.13 3.35
CA LEU A 213 -2.35 -15.21 4.43
C LEU A 213 -1.45 -13.96 4.41
N HIS A 214 -0.14 -14.15 4.30
CA HIS A 214 0.82 -13.04 4.32
C HIS A 214 0.74 -12.18 3.06
N PHE A 215 0.35 -12.77 1.91
CA PHE A 215 0.04 -11.97 0.72
C PHE A 215 -1.16 -11.06 0.98
N ASP A 216 -2.26 -11.60 1.51
CA ASP A 216 -3.50 -10.84 1.76
C ASP A 216 -3.29 -9.71 2.80
N ILE A 217 -2.48 -9.98 3.83
CA ILE A 217 -2.06 -8.95 4.79
C ILE A 217 -1.30 -7.83 4.07
N ALA A 218 -0.29 -8.18 3.26
CA ALA A 218 0.50 -7.19 2.54
C ALA A 218 -0.33 -6.38 1.52
N GLU A 219 -1.28 -7.02 0.85
CA GLU A 219 -2.20 -6.36 -0.09
C GLU A 219 -3.12 -5.37 0.62
N SER A 220 -3.80 -5.81 1.69
CA SER A 220 -4.70 -4.95 2.48
C SER A 220 -3.96 -3.77 3.13
N ASP A 221 -2.73 -4.00 3.61
CA ASP A 221 -1.87 -2.93 4.11
C ASP A 221 -1.48 -1.93 3.01
N ALA A 222 -1.17 -2.40 1.80
CA ALA A 222 -0.84 -1.54 0.66
C ALA A 222 -2.05 -0.69 0.23
N VAL A 223 -3.26 -1.27 0.22
CA VAL A 223 -4.52 -0.54 -0.02
C VAL A 223 -4.70 0.58 1.01
N PHE A 224 -4.49 0.29 2.30
CA PHE A 224 -4.61 1.32 3.34
C PHE A 224 -3.53 2.40 3.25
N ALA A 225 -2.27 2.02 2.97
CA ALA A 225 -1.21 2.99 2.71
C ALA A 225 -1.56 3.89 1.51
N ARG A 226 -2.20 3.32 0.49
CA ARG A 226 -2.68 4.07 -0.67
C ARG A 226 -3.86 5.00 -0.38
N SER A 227 -4.75 4.66 0.55
CA SER A 227 -5.88 5.53 0.87
C SER A 227 -5.49 6.75 1.73
N ARG A 228 -4.33 6.73 2.40
CA ARG A 228 -3.87 7.81 3.29
C ARG A 228 -2.92 8.83 2.65
N GLY A 229 -2.31 8.49 1.52
CA GLY A 229 -1.28 9.34 0.90
C GLY A 229 -1.82 10.25 -0.19
N VAL A 230 -1.25 11.45 -0.27
CA VAL A 230 -1.43 12.40 -1.38
C VAL A 230 -0.19 12.29 -2.28
N VAL A 231 -0.38 12.32 -3.60
CA VAL A 231 0.74 12.29 -4.57
C VAL A 231 0.62 13.46 -5.52
N GLU A 232 1.73 14.17 -5.68
CA GLU A 232 1.91 15.13 -6.76
C GLU A 232 2.37 14.37 -8.01
N CYS A 233 1.56 14.43 -9.08
CA CYS A 233 1.84 13.68 -10.29
C CYS A 233 2.82 14.42 -11.20
N ALA A 234 3.91 13.74 -11.56
CA ALA A 234 4.75 14.16 -12.68
C ALA A 234 3.99 14.05 -14.00
N VAL A 235 4.49 14.74 -15.03
CA VAL A 235 3.96 14.62 -16.40
C VAL A 235 4.10 13.18 -16.87
N SER A 236 2.99 12.60 -17.34
CA SER A 236 2.96 11.22 -17.87
C SER A 236 3.91 11.06 -19.06
N ARG A 237 4.48 9.86 -19.24
CA ARG A 237 5.47 9.60 -20.29
C ARG A 237 4.81 9.63 -21.68
N SER A 238 5.48 10.25 -22.66
CA SER A 238 5.06 10.27 -24.07
C SER A 238 5.67 9.13 -24.90
N VAL A 239 5.92 7.97 -24.27
CA VAL A 239 6.51 6.79 -24.91
C VAL A 239 5.44 5.76 -25.30
N PRO A 240 5.73 4.80 -26.21
CA PRO A 240 4.81 3.72 -26.52
C PRO A 240 4.42 2.92 -25.27
N TRP A 241 3.11 2.74 -25.04
CA TRP A 241 2.61 2.10 -23.83
C TRP A 241 3.05 0.64 -23.69
N GLN A 242 3.31 -0.05 -24.81
CA GLN A 242 3.79 -1.43 -24.83
C GLN A 242 5.17 -1.57 -24.17
N SER A 243 6.04 -0.55 -24.33
CA SER A 243 7.36 -0.55 -23.69
C SER A 243 7.23 -0.45 -22.16
N VAL A 244 6.33 0.42 -21.69
CA VAL A 244 6.04 0.56 -20.25
C VAL A 244 5.36 -0.69 -19.71
N SER A 245 4.43 -1.27 -20.46
CA SER A 245 3.79 -2.54 -20.09
C SER A 245 4.81 -3.67 -19.91
N ALA A 246 5.76 -3.80 -20.85
CA ALA A 246 6.84 -4.78 -20.76
C ALA A 246 7.78 -4.53 -19.57
N GLU A 247 8.12 -3.26 -19.29
CA GLU A 247 8.92 -2.85 -18.13
C GLU A 247 8.29 -3.35 -16.82
N TYR A 248 7.02 -3.01 -16.59
CA TYR A 248 6.29 -3.42 -15.38
C TYR A 248 6.09 -4.94 -15.32
N ALA A 249 5.83 -5.61 -16.44
CA ALA A 249 5.63 -7.05 -16.47
C ALA A 249 6.93 -7.80 -16.14
N ASN A 250 8.07 -7.30 -16.61
CA ASN A 250 9.39 -7.85 -16.29
C ASN A 250 9.77 -7.60 -14.82
N ALA A 251 9.51 -6.40 -14.30
CA ALA A 251 9.72 -6.10 -12.89
C ALA A 251 8.87 -7.01 -11.98
N ALA A 252 7.59 -7.18 -12.31
CA ALA A 252 6.70 -8.10 -11.60
C ALA A 252 7.20 -9.55 -11.66
N ALA A 253 7.69 -10.01 -12.81
CA ALA A 253 8.26 -11.36 -12.96
C ALA A 253 9.50 -11.57 -12.07
N GLN A 254 10.40 -10.59 -12.00
CA GLN A 254 11.59 -10.65 -11.14
C GLN A 254 11.21 -10.70 -9.66
N GLN A 255 10.27 -9.87 -9.23
CA GLN A 255 9.79 -9.87 -7.84
C GLN A 255 9.05 -11.16 -7.48
N ILE A 256 8.21 -11.70 -8.38
CA ILE A 256 7.56 -13.00 -8.21
C ILE A 256 8.59 -14.12 -8.08
N ALA A 257 9.68 -14.09 -8.86
CA ALA A 257 10.75 -15.08 -8.75
C ALA A 257 11.43 -15.03 -7.38
N ALA A 258 11.70 -13.82 -6.86
CA ALA A 258 12.26 -13.63 -5.53
C ALA A 258 11.31 -14.09 -4.41
N LEU A 259 10.02 -13.77 -4.50
CA LEU A 259 8.99 -14.22 -3.56
C LEU A 259 8.81 -15.75 -3.62
N SER A 260 8.83 -16.33 -4.81
CA SER A 260 8.77 -17.78 -5.01
C SER A 260 9.95 -18.49 -4.36
N ALA A 261 11.14 -17.88 -4.35
CA ALA A 261 12.31 -18.46 -3.68
C ALA A 261 12.15 -18.52 -2.15
N ILE A 262 11.49 -17.52 -1.56
CA ILE A 262 11.11 -17.52 -0.14
C ILE A 262 10.03 -18.56 0.14
N ALA A 263 9.03 -18.63 -0.75
CA ALA A 263 7.86 -19.50 -0.59
C ALA A 263 8.14 -20.99 -0.87
N ARG A 264 9.34 -21.34 -1.37
CA ARG A 264 9.72 -22.73 -1.55
C ARG A 264 9.84 -23.42 -0.18
N PRO A 265 9.26 -24.62 -0.02
CA PRO A 265 9.59 -25.44 1.13
C PRO A 265 11.11 -25.70 1.12
N ALA A 266 11.78 -25.48 2.25
CA ALA A 266 13.13 -25.99 2.43
C ALA A 266 13.06 -27.49 2.14
N ALA A 267 13.88 -27.97 1.20
CA ALA A 267 13.96 -29.40 0.92
C ALA A 267 14.27 -30.11 2.25
N ALA A 268 13.33 -30.96 2.68
CA ALA A 268 13.46 -31.79 3.88
C ALA A 268 14.53 -32.86 3.68
#